data_AF-A0A966YE95-F1
#
_entry.id   AF-A0A966YE95-F1
#
_cell.length_a   1.000
_cell.length_b   1.000
_cell.length_c   1.000
_cell.angle_alpha   90.00
_cell.angle_beta   90.00
_cell.angle_gamma   90.00
#
_symmetry.space_group_name_H-M   'P 1'
#
loop_
_entity.id
_entity.type
_entity.pdbx_description
1 polymer ?
#
loop_
_entity_poly.entity_id
_entity_poly.type
_entity_poly.pdbx_seq_one_letter_code
_entity_poly.pdbx_strand_id
1 'polypeptide(L)'
;FAALPFALIASTAVASEFDAAMQAYLDASIRPWANEAVIVQAINAQGGRAVGLSGKDAELMVCEAADPKFGFVGEPVEVNTEVLINLFGDDMIPVIAPLGMGRNGETFNVNGDTAAGAIAAALKADRLLLLTNVAGVKNAEGALVTELKAAEVEEMTRAGVISGGMIPKTETALQAVRGGVRACTIVDGRVPNAVLLELFTEHGAGSMIRA
;
A
#
# COMPACT_ATOMS: atom_id res chain seq x y z
N PHE A 1 -32.37 -22.68 -8.10
CA PHE A 1 -32.75 -22.00 -9.35
C PHE A 1 -32.72 -20.50 -9.11
N ALA A 2 -31.66 -19.83 -9.57
CA ALA A 2 -31.59 -18.45 -10.09
C ALA A 2 -30.20 -17.82 -9.82
N ALA A 3 -29.36 -17.88 -10.86
CA ALA A 3 -28.25 -17.02 -11.24
C ALA A 3 -27.22 -16.53 -10.20
N LEU A 4 -26.08 -17.24 -10.16
CA LEU A 4 -24.75 -16.66 -9.90
C LEU A 4 -24.33 -15.81 -11.12
N PRO A 5 -23.93 -14.53 -10.98
CA PRO A 5 -23.22 -13.84 -12.04
C PRO A 5 -21.71 -14.05 -11.85
N PHE A 6 -21.14 -14.85 -12.77
CA PHE A 6 -19.73 -14.86 -13.18
C PHE A 6 -18.65 -14.79 -12.09
N ALA A 7 -18.34 -15.95 -11.51
CA ALA A 7 -16.94 -16.24 -11.18
C ALA A 7 -16.16 -16.30 -12.50
N LEU A 8 -15.11 -15.49 -12.63
CA LEU A 8 -14.05 -15.75 -13.60
C LEU A 8 -13.42 -17.09 -13.22
N ILE A 9 -13.97 -18.18 -13.75
CA ILE A 9 -13.32 -19.48 -13.79
C ILE A 9 -12.14 -19.27 -14.74
N ALA A 10 -10.97 -18.92 -14.19
CA ALA A 10 -9.72 -19.30 -14.80
C ALA A 10 -9.70 -20.83 -14.79
N SER A 11 -10.24 -21.40 -15.87
CA SER A 11 -10.24 -22.82 -16.13
C SER A 11 -8.82 -23.34 -15.93
N THR A 12 -8.65 -24.23 -14.97
CA THR A 12 -7.50 -25.15 -14.91
C THR A 12 -7.57 -26.07 -16.12
N ALA A 13 -7.22 -25.56 -17.30
CA ALA A 13 -6.98 -26.30 -18.54
C ALA A 13 -6.18 -25.41 -19.50
N VAL A 14 -4.90 -25.23 -19.19
CA VAL A 14 -3.68 -25.33 -20.03
C VAL A 14 -2.57 -24.65 -19.20
N ALA A 15 -2.17 -25.27 -18.08
CA ALA A 15 -1.12 -24.72 -17.21
C ALA A 15 0.31 -25.01 -17.73
N SER A 16 0.47 -25.32 -19.02
CA SER A 16 1.75 -25.73 -19.60
C SER A 16 2.38 -24.74 -20.58
N GLU A 17 1.72 -23.65 -20.97
CA GLU A 17 2.28 -22.72 -21.99
C GLU A 17 1.87 -21.25 -21.78
N PHE A 18 2.10 -20.71 -20.58
CA PHE A 18 2.26 -19.26 -20.47
C PHE A 18 3.76 -18.95 -20.43
N ASP A 19 4.21 -18.11 -21.36
CA ASP A 19 5.58 -17.62 -21.30
C ASP A 19 5.78 -16.78 -20.02
N ALA A 20 7.06 -16.55 -19.69
CA ALA A 20 7.43 -15.81 -18.50
C ALA A 20 6.85 -14.38 -18.47
N ALA A 21 6.58 -13.79 -19.64
CA ALA A 21 6.03 -12.44 -19.74
C ALA A 21 4.53 -12.42 -19.38
N MET A 22 3.76 -13.40 -19.86
CA MET A 22 2.36 -13.54 -19.48
C MET A 22 2.22 -13.90 -17.99
N GLN A 23 3.05 -14.79 -17.46
CA GLN A 23 3.05 -15.08 -16.02
C GLN A 23 3.41 -13.84 -15.18
N ALA A 24 4.41 -13.07 -15.60
CA ALA A 24 4.74 -11.80 -14.95
C ALA A 24 3.58 -10.79 -15.01
N TYR A 25 2.86 -10.72 -16.13
CA TYR A 25 1.68 -9.87 -16.28
C TYR A 25 0.51 -10.29 -15.37
N LEU A 26 0.22 -11.59 -15.31
CA LEU A 26 -0.81 -12.15 -14.42
C LEU A 26 -0.45 -11.89 -12.94
N ASP A 27 0.81 -12.11 -12.56
CA ASP A 27 1.29 -11.85 -11.21
C ASP A 27 1.22 -10.37 -10.85
N ALA A 28 1.55 -9.48 -11.80
CA ALA A 28 1.52 -8.04 -11.61
C ALA A 28 0.09 -7.47 -11.58
N SER A 29 -0.88 -8.09 -12.25
CA SER A 29 -2.23 -7.49 -12.42
C SER A 29 -3.33 -8.24 -11.66
N ILE A 30 -3.33 -9.58 -11.69
CA ILE A 30 -4.41 -10.39 -11.11
C ILE A 30 -4.22 -10.58 -9.61
N ARG A 31 -2.99 -10.82 -9.14
CA ARG A 31 -2.77 -11.05 -7.69
C ARG A 31 -3.18 -9.86 -6.83
N PRO A 32 -2.87 -8.60 -7.20
CA PRO A 32 -3.35 -7.45 -6.43
C PRO A 32 -4.87 -7.42 -6.29
N TRP A 33 -5.61 -7.69 -7.38
CA TRP A 33 -7.08 -7.74 -7.37
C TRP A 33 -7.61 -8.90 -6.54
N ALA A 34 -7.03 -10.08 -6.69
CA ALA A 34 -7.44 -11.25 -5.92
C ALA A 34 -7.25 -11.03 -4.41
N ASN A 35 -6.13 -10.40 -4.01
CA ASN A 35 -5.86 -10.08 -2.61
C ASN A 35 -6.82 -9.02 -2.07
N GLU A 36 -7.10 -7.97 -2.85
CA GLU A 36 -8.09 -6.94 -2.53
C GLU A 36 -9.46 -7.57 -2.24
N ALA A 37 -9.96 -8.41 -3.15
CA ALA A 37 -11.27 -9.05 -3.00
C ALA A 37 -11.37 -9.92 -1.73
N VAL A 38 -10.30 -10.63 -1.38
CA VAL A 38 -10.23 -11.42 -0.13
C VAL A 38 -10.29 -10.52 1.11
N ILE A 39 -9.62 -9.36 1.08
CA ILE A 39 -9.65 -8.40 2.18
C ILE A 39 -11.05 -7.78 2.33
N VAL A 40 -11.70 -7.40 1.22
CA VAL A 40 -13.09 -6.91 1.24
C VAL A 40 -14.03 -7.93 1.86
N GLN A 41 -13.92 -9.20 1.43
CA GLN A 41 -14.73 -10.27 2.00
C GLN A 41 -14.49 -10.43 3.51
N ALA A 42 -13.23 -10.38 3.95
CA ALA A 42 -12.88 -10.51 5.36
C ALA A 42 -13.47 -9.37 6.20
N ILE A 43 -13.38 -8.12 5.74
CA ILE A 43 -13.94 -6.96 6.43
C ILE A 43 -15.47 -7.05 6.50
N ASN A 44 -16.12 -7.36 5.39
CA ASN A 44 -17.58 -7.49 5.32
C ASN A 44 -18.10 -8.62 6.23
N ALA A 45 -17.37 -9.74 6.32
CA ALA A 45 -17.70 -10.84 7.22
C ALA A 45 -17.65 -10.45 8.71
N GLN A 46 -16.92 -9.40 9.07
CA GLN A 46 -16.88 -8.84 10.43
C GLN A 46 -17.87 -7.69 10.64
N GLY A 47 -18.78 -7.44 9.68
CA GLY A 47 -19.80 -6.40 9.76
C GLY A 47 -19.36 -5.02 9.26
N GLY A 48 -18.17 -4.91 8.67
CA GLY A 48 -17.75 -3.70 7.97
C GLY A 48 -18.49 -3.52 6.64
N ARG A 49 -18.32 -2.34 6.01
CA ARG A 49 -18.84 -2.03 4.67
C ARG A 49 -17.69 -1.71 3.73
N ALA A 50 -16.96 -2.72 3.31
CA ALA A 50 -15.81 -2.58 2.43
C ALA A 50 -16.19 -2.62 0.95
N VAL A 51 -15.50 -1.78 0.17
CA VAL A 51 -15.61 -1.72 -1.29
C VAL A 51 -14.23 -1.83 -1.91
N GLY A 52 -14.11 -2.72 -2.88
CA GLY A 52 -12.89 -2.95 -3.64
C GLY A 52 -12.69 -1.93 -4.75
N LEU A 53 -11.49 -1.39 -4.84
CA LEU A 53 -11.06 -0.46 -5.87
C LEU A 53 -9.65 -0.82 -6.35
N SER A 54 -9.30 -0.33 -7.52
CA SER A 54 -7.93 -0.14 -7.97
C SER A 54 -7.65 1.36 -8.15
N GLY A 55 -6.39 1.73 -8.30
CA GLY A 55 -6.02 3.10 -8.68
C GLY A 55 -6.56 3.55 -10.04
N LYS A 56 -7.11 2.65 -10.86
CA LYS A 56 -7.76 3.01 -12.13
C LYS A 56 -9.19 3.50 -11.94
N ASP A 57 -9.85 3.07 -10.87
CA ASP A 57 -11.26 3.39 -10.65
C ASP A 57 -11.41 4.87 -10.31
N ALA A 58 -12.24 5.57 -11.10
CA ALA A 58 -12.42 7.01 -11.04
C ALA A 58 -11.09 7.82 -11.12
N GLU A 59 -10.09 7.28 -11.84
CA GLU A 59 -8.78 7.91 -12.00
C GLU A 59 -8.06 8.18 -10.67
N LEU A 60 -8.31 7.34 -9.66
CA LEU A 60 -7.79 7.47 -8.30
C LEU A 60 -6.27 7.67 -8.26
N MET A 61 -5.51 7.00 -9.13
CA MET A 61 -4.05 7.04 -9.16
C MET A 61 -3.53 6.99 -10.60
N VAL A 62 -3.03 8.13 -11.09
CA VAL A 62 -2.33 8.22 -12.38
C VAL A 62 -0.85 7.99 -12.16
N CYS A 63 -0.27 7.14 -13.00
CA CYS A 63 1.13 6.74 -12.93
C CYS A 63 1.89 7.04 -14.22
N GLU A 64 3.19 7.25 -14.08
CA GLU A 64 4.16 7.21 -15.16
C GLU A 64 5.07 5.99 -14.98
N ALA A 65 5.72 5.53 -16.06
CA ALA A 65 6.64 4.40 -15.98
C ALA A 65 7.83 4.76 -15.07
N ALA A 66 8.07 3.95 -14.03
CA ALA A 66 9.15 4.21 -13.07
C ALA A 66 10.55 4.04 -13.71
N ASP A 67 10.70 3.03 -14.56
CA ASP A 67 11.86 2.85 -15.45
C ASP A 67 11.39 2.11 -16.71
N PRO A 68 11.75 2.57 -17.93
CA PRO A 68 11.45 1.84 -19.16
C PRO A 68 11.88 0.36 -19.14
N LYS A 69 12.89 -0.01 -18.35
CA LYS A 69 13.40 -1.38 -18.19
C LYS A 69 12.48 -2.29 -17.38
N PHE A 70 11.67 -1.73 -16.49
CA PHE A 70 10.76 -2.51 -15.63
C PHE A 70 9.37 -2.67 -16.26
N GLY A 71 9.16 -2.17 -17.49
CA GLY A 71 7.92 -2.35 -18.23
C GLY A 71 6.74 -1.68 -17.54
N PHE A 72 5.78 -2.49 -17.06
CA PHE A 72 4.54 -2.04 -16.42
C PHE A 72 4.67 -1.75 -14.93
N VAL A 73 5.84 -1.31 -14.46
CA VAL A 73 6.01 -0.78 -13.10
C VAL A 73 5.89 0.73 -13.14
N GLY A 74 4.98 1.30 -12.35
CA GLY A 74 4.69 2.73 -12.35
C GLY A 74 4.94 3.42 -11.03
N GLU A 75 5.16 4.72 -11.11
CA GLU A 75 5.27 5.64 -9.99
C GLU A 75 4.03 6.58 -9.99
N PRO A 76 3.34 6.77 -8.86
CA PRO A 76 2.22 7.70 -8.77
C PRO A 76 2.66 9.15 -9.04
N VAL A 77 2.01 9.82 -9.98
CA VAL A 77 2.25 11.24 -10.28
C VAL A 77 1.06 12.13 -9.93
N GLU A 78 -0.14 11.56 -9.87
CA GLU A 78 -1.37 12.26 -9.51
C GLU A 78 -2.31 11.30 -8.77
N VAL A 79 -2.99 11.80 -7.74
CA VAL A 79 -3.96 11.03 -6.96
C VAL A 79 -5.25 11.83 -6.82
N ASN A 80 -6.34 11.33 -7.38
CA ASN A 80 -7.67 11.90 -7.22
C ASN A 80 -8.39 11.24 -6.03
N THR A 81 -8.61 12.01 -4.96
CA THR A 81 -9.19 11.48 -3.72
C THR A 81 -10.71 11.56 -3.66
N GLU A 82 -11.38 12.12 -4.67
CA GLU A 82 -12.83 12.37 -4.65
C GLU A 82 -13.63 11.09 -4.39
N VAL A 83 -13.30 10.00 -5.07
CA VAL A 83 -13.97 8.70 -4.87
C VAL A 83 -13.82 8.19 -3.43
N LEU A 84 -12.66 8.40 -2.81
CA LEU A 84 -12.42 7.98 -1.44
C LEU A 84 -13.22 8.83 -0.45
N ILE A 85 -13.24 10.16 -0.65
CA ILE A 85 -13.99 11.09 0.20
C ILE A 85 -15.49 10.78 0.16
N ASN A 86 -16.03 10.47 -1.02
CA ASN A 86 -17.43 10.08 -1.17
C ASN A 86 -17.73 8.79 -0.41
N LEU A 87 -16.88 7.76 -0.54
CA LEU A 87 -17.04 6.49 0.18
C LEU A 87 -16.94 6.67 1.70
N PHE A 88 -16.04 7.53 2.19
CA PHE A 88 -15.96 7.86 3.61
C PHE A 88 -17.24 8.53 4.11
N GLY A 89 -17.85 9.41 3.31
CA GLY A 89 -19.14 10.05 3.62
C GLY A 89 -20.30 9.07 3.77
N ASP A 90 -20.21 7.90 3.15
CA ASP A 90 -21.19 6.82 3.21
C ASP A 90 -20.83 5.71 4.20
N ASP A 91 -19.89 5.95 5.13
CA ASP A 91 -19.38 4.98 6.11
C ASP A 91 -18.84 3.69 5.46
N MET A 92 -18.21 3.81 4.29
CA MET A 92 -17.58 2.70 3.60
C MET A 92 -16.06 2.67 3.80
N ILE A 93 -15.48 1.47 3.70
CA ILE A 93 -14.04 1.20 3.83
C ILE A 93 -13.46 0.87 2.45
N PRO A 94 -12.75 1.80 1.79
CA PRO A 94 -12.09 1.52 0.53
C PRO A 94 -10.94 0.53 0.74
N VAL A 95 -10.89 -0.52 -0.08
CA VAL A 95 -9.76 -1.45 -0.15
C VAL A 95 -9.17 -1.32 -1.55
N ILE A 96 -7.93 -0.87 -1.64
CA ILE A 96 -7.34 -0.42 -2.91
C ILE A 96 -6.23 -1.37 -3.33
N ALA A 97 -6.38 -2.01 -4.49
CA ALA A 97 -5.30 -2.72 -5.16
C ALA A 97 -4.30 -1.70 -5.75
N PRO A 98 -2.97 -1.87 -5.54
CA PRO A 98 -1.94 -0.91 -5.96
C PRO A 98 -1.64 -0.97 -7.47
N LEU A 99 -2.66 -0.66 -8.28
CA LEU A 99 -2.60 -0.62 -9.73
C LEU A 99 -3.01 0.76 -10.20
N GLY A 100 -2.11 1.47 -10.87
CA GLY A 100 -2.35 2.81 -11.41
C GLY A 100 -2.70 2.80 -12.89
N MET A 101 -3.21 3.94 -13.35
CA MET A 101 -3.53 4.18 -14.75
C MET A 101 -2.47 5.07 -15.40
N GLY A 102 -1.98 4.69 -16.58
CA GLY A 102 -1.16 5.57 -17.41
C GLY A 102 -1.99 6.62 -18.13
N ARG A 103 -1.37 7.73 -18.56
CA ARG A 103 -2.07 8.81 -19.28
C ARG A 103 -2.73 8.37 -20.59
N ASN A 104 -2.33 7.23 -21.16
CA ASN A 104 -2.95 6.66 -22.37
C ASN A 104 -3.78 5.40 -22.08
N GLY A 105 -4.15 5.16 -20.81
CA GLY A 105 -4.96 4.00 -20.39
C GLY A 105 -4.15 2.75 -20.08
N GLU A 106 -2.82 2.83 -20.02
CA GLU A 106 -1.96 1.74 -19.58
C GLU A 106 -2.27 1.35 -18.13
N THR A 107 -1.93 0.13 -17.74
CA THR A 107 -2.02 -0.31 -16.33
C THR A 107 -0.61 -0.49 -15.79
N PHE A 108 -0.34 0.15 -14.66
CA PHE A 108 0.94 0.06 -13.98
C PHE A 108 0.77 -0.63 -12.63
N ASN A 109 1.63 -1.62 -12.37
CA ASN A 109 1.82 -2.16 -11.03
C ASN A 109 2.66 -1.19 -10.21
N VAL A 110 2.16 -0.81 -9.03
CA VAL A 110 2.82 0.11 -8.13
C VAL A 110 3.21 -0.64 -6.87
N ASN A 111 4.34 -0.27 -6.25
CA ASN A 111 4.65 -0.79 -4.93
C ASN A 111 3.55 -0.39 -3.93
N GLY A 112 3.09 -1.34 -3.10
CA GLY A 112 1.99 -1.10 -2.16
C GLY A 112 2.29 -0.03 -1.11
N ASP A 113 3.54 0.05 -0.62
CA ASP A 113 3.95 1.11 0.30
C ASP A 113 3.88 2.47 -0.43
N THR A 114 4.46 2.57 -1.64
CA THR A 114 4.44 3.79 -2.46
C THR A 114 3.02 4.26 -2.77
N ALA A 115 2.13 3.36 -3.20
CA ALA A 115 0.73 3.68 -3.46
C ALA A 115 0.03 4.20 -2.21
N ALA A 116 0.20 3.52 -1.06
CA ALA A 116 -0.37 3.95 0.20
C ALA A 116 0.17 5.32 0.67
N GLY A 117 1.47 5.55 0.48
CA GLY A 117 2.13 6.83 0.76
C GLY A 117 1.58 7.98 -0.07
N ALA A 118 1.44 7.78 -1.37
CA ALA A 118 0.88 8.77 -2.30
C ALA A 118 -0.58 9.09 -1.96
N ILE A 119 -1.40 8.08 -1.72
CA ILE A 119 -2.81 8.25 -1.34
C ILE A 119 -2.96 8.98 -0.01
N ALA A 120 -2.18 8.59 1.01
CA ALA A 120 -2.21 9.25 2.32
C ALA A 120 -1.78 10.72 2.23
N ALA A 121 -0.75 11.03 1.43
CA ALA A 121 -0.29 12.39 1.19
C ALA A 121 -1.34 13.25 0.48
N ALA A 122 -2.03 12.69 -0.51
CA ALA A 122 -3.12 13.37 -1.22
C ALA A 122 -4.31 13.67 -0.29
N LEU A 123 -4.65 12.72 0.59
CA LEU A 123 -5.69 12.87 1.61
C LEU A 123 -5.31 13.78 2.79
N LYS A 124 -4.02 14.12 2.94
CA LYS A 124 -3.47 14.75 4.17
C LYS A 124 -3.84 13.96 5.43
N ALA A 125 -3.68 12.64 5.36
CA ALA A 125 -4.15 11.73 6.40
C ALA A 125 -3.50 12.02 7.78
N ASP A 126 -4.25 11.75 8.85
CA ASP A 126 -3.72 11.83 10.22
C ASP A 126 -2.63 10.80 10.52
N ARG A 127 -2.74 9.62 9.91
CA ARG A 127 -1.83 8.49 10.08
C ARG A 127 -1.70 7.69 8.78
N LEU A 128 -0.48 7.32 8.45
CA LEU A 128 -0.18 6.23 7.53
C LEU A 128 0.42 5.07 8.34
N LEU A 129 -0.10 3.85 8.17
CA LEU A 129 0.42 2.66 8.85
C LEU A 129 0.98 1.69 7.80
N LEU A 130 2.29 1.46 7.83
CA LEU A 130 2.97 0.50 6.95
C LEU A 130 3.19 -0.81 7.71
N LEU A 131 2.36 -1.81 7.42
CA LEU A 131 2.47 -3.13 8.03
C LEU A 131 3.60 -3.93 7.36
N THR A 132 4.50 -4.48 8.18
CA THR A 132 5.66 -5.25 7.71
C THR A 132 5.86 -6.52 8.54
N ASN A 133 6.92 -7.28 8.25
CA ASN A 133 7.30 -8.50 8.94
C ASN A 133 8.50 -8.30 9.89
N VAL A 134 8.76 -7.06 10.29
CA VAL A 134 9.79 -6.65 11.24
C VAL A 134 9.20 -5.68 12.26
N ALA A 135 9.82 -5.58 13.44
CA ALA A 135 9.34 -4.74 14.55
C ALA A 135 9.25 -3.24 14.22
N GLY A 136 10.04 -2.76 13.26
CA GLY A 136 10.18 -1.35 12.91
C GLY A 136 11.63 -1.03 12.54
N VAL A 137 11.98 0.25 12.64
CA VAL A 137 13.34 0.76 12.43
C VAL A 137 14.20 0.46 13.65
N LYS A 138 15.39 -0.10 13.42
CA LYS A 138 16.37 -0.40 14.47
C LYS A 138 17.55 0.56 14.40
N ASN A 139 18.11 0.90 15.56
CA ASN A 139 19.37 1.62 15.65
C ASN A 139 20.58 0.69 15.40
N ALA A 140 21.80 1.24 15.46
CA ALA A 140 23.03 0.49 15.21
C ALA A 140 23.25 -0.64 16.23
N GLU A 141 22.70 -0.51 17.44
CA GLU A 141 22.72 -1.51 18.51
C GLU A 141 21.66 -2.60 18.33
N GLY A 142 20.79 -2.48 17.32
CA GLY A 142 19.71 -3.43 17.02
C GLY A 142 18.44 -3.25 17.86
N ALA A 143 18.36 -2.18 18.65
CA ALA A 143 17.18 -1.81 19.44
C ALA A 143 16.14 -1.09 18.57
N LEU A 144 14.86 -1.32 18.84
CA LEU A 144 13.74 -0.65 18.16
C LEU A 144 13.74 0.84 18.53
N VAL A 145 13.67 1.70 17.51
CA VAL A 145 13.46 3.14 17.70
C VAL A 145 11.98 3.42 17.52
N THR A 146 11.28 3.80 18.58
CA THR A 146 9.82 3.96 18.59
C THR A 146 9.34 5.27 17.98
N GLU A 147 10.17 6.31 18.03
CA GLU A 147 9.87 7.62 17.45
C GLU A 147 11.10 8.20 16.75
N LEU A 148 10.90 8.73 15.55
CA LEU A 148 11.91 9.28 14.67
C LEU A 148 11.39 10.56 14.01
N LYS A 149 12.24 11.56 13.90
CA LYS A 149 12.04 12.70 13.01
C LYS A 149 12.54 12.37 11.62
N ALA A 150 12.00 13.07 10.61
CA ALA A 150 12.40 12.91 9.23
C ALA A 150 13.93 13.05 9.04
N ALA A 151 14.55 14.02 9.72
CA ALA A 151 16.01 14.22 9.65
C ALA A 151 16.82 13.05 10.25
N GLU A 152 16.32 12.40 11.30
CA GLU A 152 16.98 11.26 11.93
C GLU A 152 16.95 10.04 11.00
N VAL A 153 15.83 9.83 10.31
CA VAL A 153 15.72 8.78 9.28
C VAL A 153 16.75 9.01 8.17
N GLU A 154 16.89 10.24 7.67
CA GLU A 154 17.86 10.57 6.63
C GLU A 154 19.32 10.39 7.08
N GLU A 155 19.63 10.74 8.32
CA GLU A 155 20.93 10.50 8.92
C GLU A 155 21.21 9.00 9.07
N MET A 156 20.27 8.24 9.62
CA MET A 156 20.39 6.79 9.78
C MET A 156 20.56 6.07 8.44
N THR A 157 19.89 6.52 7.38
CA THR A 157 20.07 6.00 6.02
C THR A 157 21.46 6.33 5.47
N ARG A 158 21.93 7.57 5.61
CA ARG A 158 23.30 7.96 5.19
C ARG A 158 24.39 7.23 5.96
N ALA A 159 24.16 6.95 7.24
CA ALA A 159 25.07 6.21 8.09
C ALA A 159 25.04 4.68 7.82
N GLY A 160 24.14 4.20 6.97
CA GLY A 160 23.99 2.77 6.63
C GLY A 160 23.30 1.95 7.73
N VAL A 161 22.71 2.59 8.74
CA VAL A 161 21.94 1.92 9.80
C VAL A 161 20.60 1.41 9.22
N ILE A 162 19.90 2.27 8.47
CA ILE A 162 18.75 1.86 7.67
C ILE A 162 19.28 1.30 6.35
N SER A 163 18.93 0.05 6.04
CA SER A 163 19.46 -0.67 4.88
C SER A 163 18.45 -1.66 4.27
N GLY A 164 18.76 -2.13 3.07
CA GLY A 164 17.95 -3.13 2.36
C GLY A 164 16.52 -2.66 2.11
N GLY A 165 15.54 -3.56 2.29
CA GLY A 165 14.13 -3.26 2.06
C GLY A 165 13.52 -2.23 3.02
N MET A 166 14.23 -1.79 4.05
CA MET A 166 13.76 -0.72 4.94
C MET A 166 13.92 0.65 4.30
N ILE A 167 14.91 0.83 3.41
CA ILE A 167 15.14 2.11 2.69
C ILE A 167 13.85 2.57 1.97
N PRO A 168 13.27 1.79 1.03
CA PRO A 168 12.08 2.25 0.30
C PRO A 168 10.86 2.49 1.21
N LYS A 169 10.74 1.75 2.33
CA LYS A 169 9.67 1.97 3.32
C LYS A 169 9.84 3.31 4.04
N THR A 170 11.06 3.60 4.48
CA THR A 170 11.36 4.86 5.15
C THR A 170 11.32 6.04 4.19
N GLU A 171 11.69 5.87 2.93
CA GLU A 171 11.52 6.88 1.88
C GLU A 171 10.04 7.19 1.63
N THR A 172 9.20 6.16 1.52
CA THR A 172 7.73 6.31 1.42
C THR A 172 7.19 7.08 2.62
N ALA A 173 7.61 6.72 3.85
CA ALA A 173 7.19 7.40 5.06
C ALA A 173 7.60 8.88 5.07
N LEU A 174 8.84 9.18 4.66
CA LEU A 174 9.35 10.54 4.55
C LEU A 174 8.56 11.35 3.51
N GLN A 175 8.31 10.78 2.33
CA GLN A 175 7.53 11.42 1.28
C GLN A 175 6.10 11.71 1.76
N ALA A 176 5.44 10.76 2.42
CA ALA A 176 4.09 10.93 2.95
C ALA A 176 4.02 12.06 3.99
N VAL A 177 4.95 12.07 4.95
CA VAL A 177 5.01 13.08 6.01
C VAL A 177 5.32 14.46 5.44
N ARG A 178 6.25 14.57 4.50
CA ARG A 178 6.53 15.82 3.76
C ARG A 178 5.34 16.26 2.90
N GLY A 179 4.57 15.30 2.41
CA GLY A 179 3.30 15.50 1.72
C GLY A 179 2.16 15.93 2.62
N GLY A 180 2.36 16.09 3.94
CA GLY A 180 1.37 16.61 4.87
C GLY A 180 0.65 15.55 5.71
N VAL A 181 1.06 14.27 5.62
CA VAL A 181 0.61 13.25 6.58
C VAL A 181 1.19 13.58 7.95
N ARG A 182 0.37 13.57 9.01
CA ARG A 182 0.84 14.00 10.34
C ARG A 182 1.88 13.05 10.96
N ALA A 183 1.76 11.75 10.72
CA ALA A 183 2.74 10.75 11.12
C ALA A 183 2.60 9.48 10.28
N CYS A 184 3.72 8.80 10.02
CA CYS A 184 3.74 7.47 9.42
C CYS A 184 4.34 6.47 10.40
N THR A 185 3.67 5.36 10.71
CA THR A 185 4.22 4.31 11.57
C THR A 185 4.51 3.05 10.78
N ILE A 186 5.72 2.52 10.91
CA ILE A 186 6.09 1.18 10.44
C ILE A 186 5.85 0.18 11.57
N VAL A 187 4.96 -0.78 11.37
CA VAL A 187 4.46 -1.69 12.42
C VAL A 187 4.60 -3.16 11.99
N ASP A 188 4.92 -4.06 12.93
CA ASP A 188 4.93 -5.51 12.67
C ASP A 188 3.50 -6.05 12.53
N GLY A 189 3.07 -6.29 11.29
CA GLY A 189 1.74 -6.81 10.97
C GLY A 189 1.52 -8.28 11.37
N ARG A 190 2.55 -8.99 11.85
CA ARG A 190 2.40 -10.36 12.37
C ARG A 190 1.92 -10.38 13.81
N VAL A 191 2.07 -9.27 14.53
CA VAL A 191 1.60 -9.15 15.91
C VAL A 191 0.07 -9.04 15.88
N PRO A 192 -0.66 -9.93 16.59
CA PRO A 192 -2.12 -9.83 16.68
C PRO A 192 -2.54 -8.44 17.19
N ASN A 193 -3.51 -7.84 16.52
CA ASN A 193 -4.04 -6.52 16.87
C ASN A 193 -3.00 -5.38 16.80
N ALA A 194 -1.93 -5.52 16.01
CA ALA A 194 -0.87 -4.51 15.90
C ALA A 194 -1.40 -3.09 15.63
N VAL A 195 -2.38 -2.96 14.74
CA VAL A 195 -3.02 -1.66 14.41
C VAL A 195 -3.75 -1.07 15.63
N LEU A 196 -4.45 -1.90 16.41
CA LEU A 196 -5.14 -1.43 17.62
C LEU A 196 -4.14 -1.03 18.70
N LEU A 197 -3.07 -1.82 18.89
CA LEU A 197 -2.01 -1.48 19.83
C LEU A 197 -1.35 -0.15 19.46
N GLU A 198 -1.07 0.08 18.18
CA GLU A 198 -0.49 1.33 17.69
C GLU A 198 -1.41 2.54 17.94
N LEU A 199 -2.72 2.40 17.69
CA LEU A 199 -3.65 3.52 17.78
C LEU A 199 -4.16 3.82 19.20
N PHE A 200 -4.19 2.80 20.08
CA PHE A 200 -4.81 2.90 21.41
C PHE A 200 -3.84 2.76 22.58
N THR A 201 -2.52 2.77 22.33
CA THR A 201 -1.51 2.78 23.40
C THR A 201 -0.54 3.94 23.26
N GLU A 202 0.00 4.43 24.39
CA GLU A 202 0.94 5.56 24.39
C GLU A 202 2.27 5.23 23.72
N HIS A 203 2.75 3.99 23.88
CA HIS A 203 4.08 3.57 23.40
C HIS A 203 4.05 3.04 21.95
N GLY A 204 2.86 2.80 21.39
CA GLY A 204 2.70 2.19 20.08
C GLY A 204 3.25 0.77 19.98
N ALA A 205 3.27 0.22 18.77
CA ALA A 205 3.77 -1.12 18.46
C ALA A 205 4.84 -1.13 17.35
N GLY A 206 5.34 0.06 16.96
CA GLY A 206 6.28 0.20 15.84
C GLY A 206 7.16 1.44 15.93
N SER A 207 7.65 1.87 14.78
CA SER A 207 8.47 3.08 14.62
C SER A 207 7.66 4.18 13.96
N MET A 208 7.38 5.25 14.71
CA MET A 208 6.63 6.40 14.23
C MET A 208 7.56 7.47 13.69
N ILE A 209 7.30 7.93 12.47
CA ILE A 209 8.05 8.95 11.76
C ILE A 209 7.20 10.21 11.64
N ARG A 210 7.77 11.35 12.05
CA ARG A 210 7.14 12.69 12.00
C ARG A 210 8.03 13.69 11.28
N ALA A 211 7.43 14.82 10.89
CA ALA A 211 8.12 15.92 10.22
C ALA A 211 9.21 16.53 11.13
#